data_AF-K0THQ8-F1
#
_entry.id   AF-K0THQ8-F1
#
_cell.length_a   1.000
_cell.length_b   1.000
_cell.length_c   1.000
_cell.angle_alpha   90.00
_cell.angle_beta   90.00
_cell.angle_gamma   90.00
#
_symmetry.space_group_name_H-M   'P 1'
#
loop_
_entity.id
_entity.type
_entity.pdbx_description
1 polymer ?
#
loop_
_entity_poly.entity_id
_entity_poly.type
_entity_poly.pdbx_seq_one_letter_code
_entity_poly.pdbx_strand_id
1 'polypeptide(L)'
;LAVLPDGGRSLIAKCGTRFRYQKNNQNGQIIKHGRVPEFLAYDFVELAMGAVDTARRLGQGDEDPLAVYNRGGQTHFVTGDDITSYIRMVTRMVFPDISEAQLALLSSHSLRVTACVLYIKLRLRWLSDCYTIYLRNSEIIVAQHDEALKPFYARLTEIVAAAGVDCDVDNTQVVIDPTVEIDDDEDVEFDDDVQPLFY
;
A
#
# COMPACT_ATOMS: atom_id res chain seq x y z
N LEU A 1 34.39 11.66 -26.54
CA LEU A 1 33.52 10.75 -25.76
C LEU A 1 32.24 10.54 -26.55
N ALA A 2 31.95 9.31 -26.98
CA ALA A 2 30.68 9.03 -27.65
C ALA A 2 29.56 9.22 -26.64
N VAL A 3 28.62 10.13 -26.92
CA VAL A 3 27.37 10.24 -26.15
C VAL A 3 26.61 8.95 -26.40
N LEU A 4 26.38 8.17 -25.34
CA LEU A 4 25.59 6.95 -25.43
C LEU A 4 24.20 7.29 -25.99
N PRO A 5 23.57 6.41 -26.80
CA PRO A 5 22.16 6.55 -27.15
C PRO A 5 21.36 6.79 -25.87
N ASP A 6 20.33 7.66 -25.91
CA ASP A 6 19.49 8.06 -24.75
C ASP A 6 20.22 8.67 -23.53
N GLY A 7 21.50 8.99 -23.65
CA GLY A 7 22.32 9.45 -22.53
C GLY A 7 22.79 8.32 -21.61
N GLY A 8 22.63 7.05 -22.02
CA GLY A 8 23.01 5.87 -21.23
C GLY A 8 21.95 5.44 -20.20
N ARG A 9 20.74 5.99 -20.29
CA ARG A 9 19.58 5.65 -19.48
C ARG A 9 19.21 4.17 -19.60
N SER A 10 19.28 3.61 -20.80
CA SER A 10 19.04 2.17 -21.03
C SER A 10 20.02 1.25 -20.29
N LEU A 11 21.20 1.76 -19.90
CA LEU A 11 22.19 1.02 -19.11
C LEU A 11 21.90 1.05 -17.60
N ILE A 12 20.96 1.88 -17.13
CA ILE A 12 20.65 2.01 -15.71
C ILE A 12 19.83 0.80 -15.26
N ALA A 13 20.48 -0.15 -14.59
CA ALA A 13 19.82 -1.37 -14.11
C ALA A 13 18.96 -1.15 -12.84
N LYS A 14 19.28 -0.15 -12.03
CA LYS A 14 18.60 0.12 -10.75
C LYS A 14 18.54 1.62 -10.45
N CYS A 15 17.46 2.07 -9.84
CA CYS A 15 17.30 3.42 -9.31
C CYS A 15 16.91 3.35 -7.83
N GLY A 16 17.23 4.38 -7.04
CA GLY A 16 16.88 4.41 -5.62
C GLY A 16 16.27 5.73 -5.20
N THR A 17 15.24 5.68 -4.37
CA THR A 17 14.62 6.86 -3.76
C THR A 17 15.17 7.05 -2.35
N ARG A 18 15.79 8.20 -2.10
CA ARG A 18 16.22 8.63 -0.76
C ARG A 18 15.08 9.37 -0.09
N PHE A 19 14.74 8.98 1.14
CA PHE A 19 13.76 9.68 1.95
C PHE A 19 14.48 10.57 2.95
N ARG A 20 14.34 11.89 2.81
CA ARG A 20 14.95 12.85 3.73
C ARG A 20 14.42 12.68 5.16
N TYR A 21 13.11 12.56 5.29
CA TYR A 21 12.40 12.35 6.55
C TYR A 21 11.42 11.18 6.44
N GLN A 22 11.29 10.39 7.51
CA GLN A 22 10.39 9.24 7.58
C GLN A 22 9.76 9.14 8.98
N LYS A 23 8.48 8.75 9.04
CA LYS A 23 7.74 8.56 10.31
C LYS A 23 8.36 7.50 11.23
N ASN A 24 9.06 6.53 10.65
CA ASN A 24 9.71 5.45 11.39
C ASN A 24 11.12 5.81 11.90
N ASN A 25 11.49 7.10 11.81
CA ASN A 25 12.79 7.66 12.18
C ASN A 25 14.01 7.08 11.43
N GLN A 26 13.82 6.32 10.34
CA GLN A 26 14.89 5.84 9.46
C GLN A 26 15.27 6.86 8.38
N ASN A 27 15.54 8.10 8.82
CA ASN A 27 15.86 9.21 7.93
C ASN A 27 17.10 8.92 7.06
N GLY A 28 17.07 9.33 5.79
CA GLY A 28 18.14 9.08 4.82
C GLY A 28 18.13 7.68 4.19
N GLN A 29 17.19 6.80 4.57
CA GLN A 29 17.05 5.49 3.96
C GLN A 29 16.84 5.60 2.44
N ILE A 30 17.49 4.69 1.70
CA ILE A 30 17.38 4.55 0.25
C ILE A 30 16.72 3.23 -0.09
N ILE A 31 15.60 3.28 -0.81
CA ILE A 31 14.95 2.07 -1.34
C ILE A 31 15.27 1.95 -2.82
N LYS A 32 15.95 0.85 -3.20
CA LYS A 32 16.38 0.58 -4.57
C LYS A 32 15.39 -0.30 -5.33
N HIS A 33 15.04 0.06 -6.56
CA HIS A 33 14.21 -0.71 -7.46
C HIS A 33 15.01 -1.10 -8.71
N GLY A 34 14.78 -2.31 -9.20
CA GLY A 34 15.36 -2.80 -10.45
C GLY A 34 14.54 -2.40 -11.65
N ARG A 35 15.20 -2.34 -12.80
CA ARG A 35 14.56 -2.20 -14.10
C ARG A 35 13.84 -3.51 -14.50
N VAL A 36 12.67 -3.38 -15.10
CA VAL A 36 11.82 -4.43 -15.65
C VAL A 36 11.47 -4.03 -17.10
N PRO A 37 12.40 -4.23 -18.05
CA PRO A 37 12.29 -3.67 -19.41
C PRO A 37 11.10 -4.22 -20.21
N GLU A 38 10.55 -5.36 -19.81
CA GLU A 38 9.38 -5.98 -20.44
C GLU A 38 8.10 -5.13 -20.25
N PHE A 39 8.06 -4.30 -19.21
CA PHE A 39 6.89 -3.52 -18.80
C PHE A 39 7.22 -2.04 -18.69
N LEU A 40 7.70 -1.43 -19.77
CA LEU A 40 8.22 -0.06 -19.80
C LEU A 40 7.26 1.00 -19.18
N ALA A 41 5.95 0.86 -19.38
CA ALA A 41 4.94 1.77 -18.84
C ALA A 41 4.84 1.73 -17.29
N TYR A 42 5.29 0.63 -16.68
CA TYR A 42 5.28 0.39 -15.24
C TYR A 42 6.69 0.27 -14.66
N ASP A 43 7.72 0.41 -15.49
CA ASP A 43 9.10 0.27 -15.06
C ASP A 43 9.48 1.41 -14.12
N PHE A 44 9.88 1.06 -12.90
CA PHE A 44 10.21 2.06 -11.89
C PHE A 44 11.38 2.94 -12.33
N VAL A 45 12.41 2.37 -12.96
CA VAL A 45 13.61 3.13 -13.33
C VAL A 45 13.24 4.18 -14.37
N GLU A 46 12.46 3.82 -15.38
CA GLU A 46 11.96 4.74 -16.38
C GLU A 46 11.06 5.83 -15.79
N LEU A 47 10.10 5.46 -14.93
CA LEU A 47 9.22 6.44 -14.29
C LEU A 47 10.01 7.42 -13.40
N ALA A 48 10.97 6.92 -12.61
CA ALA A 48 11.81 7.73 -11.74
C ALA A 48 12.68 8.69 -12.55
N MET A 49 13.30 8.21 -13.63
CA MET A 49 14.10 9.07 -14.51
C MET A 49 13.23 10.11 -15.23
N GLY A 50 12.01 9.76 -15.65
CA GLY A 50 11.05 10.71 -16.20
C GLY A 50 10.61 11.80 -15.21
N ALA A 51 10.49 11.46 -13.92
CA ALA A 51 10.24 12.43 -12.86
C ALA A 51 11.44 13.39 -12.69
N VAL A 52 12.68 12.87 -12.72
CA VAL A 52 13.90 13.70 -12.68
C VAL A 52 13.97 14.66 -13.88
N ASP A 53 13.71 14.16 -15.08
CA ASP A 53 13.70 15.00 -16.29
C ASP A 53 12.64 16.11 -16.20
N THR A 54 11.46 15.76 -15.67
CA THR A 54 10.38 16.74 -15.45
C THR A 54 10.78 17.79 -14.43
N ALA A 55 11.36 17.39 -13.30
CA ALA A 55 11.83 18.30 -12.27
C ALA A 55 12.88 19.28 -12.81
N ARG A 56 13.89 18.78 -13.54
CA ARG A 56 14.93 19.60 -14.18
C ARG A 56 14.34 20.58 -15.19
N ARG A 57 13.42 20.14 -16.03
CA ARG A 57 12.72 21.00 -17.00
C ARG A 57 11.91 22.10 -16.31
N LEU A 58 11.43 21.86 -15.09
CA LEU A 58 10.72 22.83 -14.26
C LEU A 58 11.65 23.67 -13.37
N GLY A 59 12.97 23.58 -13.58
CA GLY A 59 13.97 24.40 -12.88
C GLY A 59 14.34 23.91 -11.48
N GLN A 60 13.98 22.68 -11.10
CA GLN A 60 14.42 22.09 -9.83
C GLN A 60 15.92 21.73 -9.90
N GLY A 61 16.64 22.01 -8.81
CA GLY A 61 18.02 21.57 -8.59
C GLY A 61 18.10 20.13 -8.09
N ASP A 62 19.33 19.64 -7.88
CA ASP A 62 19.58 18.23 -7.52
C ASP A 62 19.08 17.85 -6.11
N GLU A 63 18.92 18.82 -5.22
CA GLU A 63 18.44 18.62 -3.84
C GLU A 63 16.97 19.01 -3.64
N ASP A 64 16.31 19.49 -4.71
CA ASP A 64 14.91 19.90 -4.65
C ASP A 64 13.96 18.71 -4.87
N PRO A 65 12.68 18.81 -4.44
CA PRO A 65 11.71 17.74 -4.62
C PRO A 65 11.46 17.36 -6.10
N LEU A 66 11.44 16.06 -6.38
CA LEU A 66 11.22 15.53 -7.74
C LEU A 66 9.76 15.58 -8.20
N ALA A 67 8.81 15.49 -7.26
CA ALA A 67 7.39 15.40 -7.56
C ALA A 67 6.79 16.81 -7.72
N VAL A 68 7.00 17.40 -8.90
CA VAL A 68 6.56 18.76 -9.24
C VAL A 68 5.76 18.82 -10.54
N TYR A 69 4.88 19.81 -10.64
CA TYR A 69 4.15 20.15 -11.86
C TYR A 69 4.04 21.66 -12.06
N ASN A 70 3.75 22.10 -13.28
CA ASN A 70 3.49 23.52 -13.57
C ASN A 70 1.99 23.78 -13.71
N ARG A 71 1.53 24.85 -13.08
CA ARG A 71 0.17 25.38 -13.26
C ARG A 71 0.25 26.89 -13.37
N GLY A 72 -0.18 27.44 -14.50
CA GLY A 72 -0.20 28.89 -14.72
C GLY A 72 1.18 29.55 -14.64
N GLY A 73 2.24 28.85 -15.05
CA GLY A 73 3.61 29.37 -14.99
C GLY A 73 4.29 29.25 -13.62
N GLN A 74 3.59 28.73 -12.60
CA GLN A 74 4.15 28.47 -11.28
C GLN A 74 4.37 26.96 -11.09
N THR A 75 5.48 26.62 -10.43
CA THR A 75 5.81 25.23 -10.08
C THR A 75 5.20 24.89 -8.72
N HIS A 76 4.48 23.78 -8.66
CA HIS A 76 3.82 23.25 -7.47
C HIS A 76 4.33 21.85 -7.15
N PHE A 77 4.25 21.45 -5.88
CA PHE A 77 4.51 20.08 -5.46
C PHE A 77 3.28 19.20 -5.60
N VAL A 78 3.49 17.94 -5.96
CA VAL A 78 2.45 16.92 -5.90
C VAL A 78 2.21 16.56 -4.44
N THR A 79 0.97 16.71 -3.99
CA THR A 79 0.52 16.44 -2.62
C THR A 79 -0.33 15.17 -2.54
N GLY A 80 -0.64 14.73 -1.32
CA GLY A 80 -1.58 13.64 -1.09
C GLY A 80 -2.99 13.94 -1.63
N ASP A 81 -3.39 15.21 -1.63
CA ASP A 81 -4.70 15.65 -2.14
C ASP A 81 -4.75 15.61 -3.66
N ASP A 82 -3.64 15.96 -4.34
CA ASP A 82 -3.51 15.84 -5.78
C ASP A 82 -3.63 14.36 -6.21
N ILE A 83 -2.94 13.46 -5.51
CA ILE A 83 -3.03 12.01 -5.76
C ILE A 83 -4.44 11.49 -5.47
N THR A 84 -5.05 11.92 -4.36
CA THR A 84 -6.43 11.54 -4.01
C THR A 84 -7.42 11.98 -5.08
N SER A 85 -7.28 13.21 -5.58
CA SER A 85 -8.13 13.73 -6.66
C SER A 85 -7.93 12.94 -7.95
N TYR A 86 -6.69 12.61 -8.29
CA TYR A 86 -6.36 11.83 -9.47
C TYR A 86 -6.94 10.41 -9.42
N ILE A 87 -6.78 9.68 -8.30
CA ILE A 87 -7.32 8.32 -8.20
C ILE A 87 -8.85 8.31 -8.23
N ARG A 88 -9.51 9.31 -7.64
CA ARG A 88 -10.97 9.43 -7.70
C ARG A 88 -11.45 9.73 -9.12
N MET A 89 -10.76 10.61 -9.83
CA MET A 89 -11.01 10.88 -11.25
C MET A 89 -10.90 9.60 -12.08
N VAL A 90 -9.81 8.84 -11.93
CA VAL A 90 -9.60 7.56 -12.66
C VAL A 90 -10.67 6.54 -12.30
N THR A 91 -10.99 6.39 -11.01
CA THR A 91 -12.03 5.46 -10.54
C THR A 91 -13.37 5.78 -11.18
N ARG A 92 -13.75 7.06 -11.25
CA ARG A 92 -15.02 7.46 -11.87
C ARG A 92 -15.07 7.18 -13.37
N MET A 93 -13.93 7.24 -14.06
CA MET A 93 -13.86 6.88 -15.49
C MET A 93 -14.03 5.37 -15.71
N VAL A 94 -13.55 4.55 -14.78
CA VAL A 94 -13.64 3.07 -14.87
C VAL A 94 -14.98 2.55 -14.35
N PHE A 95 -15.52 3.20 -13.31
CA PHE A 95 -16.79 2.85 -12.65
C PHE A 95 -17.73 4.07 -12.66
N PRO A 96 -18.42 4.35 -13.78
CA PRO A 96 -19.27 5.54 -13.91
C PRO A 96 -20.40 5.62 -12.88
N ASP A 97 -20.88 4.48 -12.40
CA ASP A 97 -22.00 4.36 -11.47
C ASP A 97 -21.58 4.41 -9.98
N ILE A 98 -20.29 4.64 -9.68
CA ILE A 98 -19.83 4.74 -8.30
C ILE A 98 -20.49 5.94 -7.57
N SER A 99 -21.00 5.70 -6.36
CA SER A 99 -21.60 6.77 -5.56
C SER A 99 -20.52 7.71 -4.99
N GLU A 100 -20.91 8.96 -4.69
CA GLU A 100 -20.00 9.92 -4.05
C GLU A 100 -19.51 9.41 -2.67
N ALA A 101 -20.37 8.71 -1.94
CA ALA A 101 -20.01 8.13 -0.64
C ALA A 101 -18.88 7.09 -0.79
N GLN A 102 -18.99 6.17 -1.76
CA GLN A 102 -17.95 5.19 -2.04
C GLN A 102 -16.67 5.84 -2.57
N LEU A 103 -16.81 6.86 -3.43
CA LEU A 103 -15.67 7.59 -3.98
C LEU A 103 -14.89 8.36 -2.89
N ALA A 104 -15.58 8.88 -1.89
CA ALA A 104 -15.00 9.59 -0.75
C ALA A 104 -14.10 8.71 0.12
N LEU A 105 -14.32 7.39 0.13
CA LEU A 105 -13.47 6.43 0.86
C LEU A 105 -12.10 6.24 0.20
N LEU A 106 -11.95 6.60 -1.08
CA LEU A 106 -10.68 6.49 -1.77
C LEU A 106 -9.78 7.69 -1.46
N SER A 107 -8.56 7.42 -1.00
CA SER A 107 -7.54 8.43 -0.71
C SER A 107 -6.16 7.94 -1.15
N SER A 108 -5.16 8.84 -1.12
CA SER A 108 -3.77 8.45 -1.37
C SER A 108 -3.27 7.33 -0.44
N HIS A 109 -3.85 7.20 0.76
CA HIS A 109 -3.54 6.10 1.68
C HIS A 109 -3.99 4.74 1.15
N SER A 110 -5.09 4.69 0.37
CA SER A 110 -5.56 3.47 -0.28
C SER A 110 -4.47 2.80 -1.14
N LEU A 111 -3.58 3.58 -1.78
CA LEU A 111 -2.44 3.03 -2.53
C LEU A 111 -1.45 2.29 -1.63
N ARG A 112 -1.20 2.81 -0.42
CA ARG A 112 -0.30 2.16 0.56
C ARG A 112 -0.92 0.86 1.07
N VAL A 113 -2.22 0.86 1.35
CA VAL A 113 -2.99 -0.31 1.76
C VAL A 113 -2.99 -1.38 0.67
N THR A 114 -3.26 -1.02 -0.59
CA THR A 114 -3.20 -1.98 -1.71
C THR A 114 -1.80 -2.58 -1.87
N ALA A 115 -0.74 -1.77 -1.75
CA ALA A 115 0.62 -2.27 -1.80
C ALA A 115 0.96 -3.21 -0.61
N CYS A 116 0.30 -3.03 0.54
CA CYS A 116 0.44 -3.93 1.69
C CYS A 116 -0.08 -5.32 1.38
N VAL A 117 -1.27 -5.38 0.78
CA VAL A 117 -1.92 -6.65 0.39
C VAL A 117 -1.04 -7.44 -0.58
N LEU A 118 -0.20 -6.77 -1.37
CA LEU A 118 0.83 -7.41 -2.22
C LEU A 118 2.09 -7.88 -1.45
N TYR A 119 2.02 -7.98 -0.11
CA TYR A 119 3.05 -8.48 0.82
C TYR A 119 4.37 -7.68 0.84
N ILE A 120 4.30 -6.35 0.75
CA ILE A 120 5.49 -5.51 0.62
C ILE A 120 5.87 -4.76 1.92
N LYS A 121 5.89 -5.43 3.08
CA LYS A 121 6.16 -4.83 4.42
C LYS A 121 7.40 -3.93 4.44
N LEU A 122 8.58 -4.49 4.13
CA LEU A 122 9.85 -3.77 4.25
C LEU A 122 9.98 -2.61 3.25
N ARG A 123 9.29 -2.66 2.11
CA ARG A 123 9.37 -1.58 1.10
C ARG A 123 8.37 -0.47 1.40
N LEU A 124 7.29 -0.78 2.16
CA LEU A 124 6.36 0.21 2.70
C LEU A 124 6.84 0.83 4.02
N ARG A 125 7.95 0.33 4.57
CA ARG A 125 8.70 0.91 5.69
C ARG A 125 7.95 0.88 7.02
N TRP A 126 7.01 -0.04 7.18
CA TRP A 126 6.39 -0.30 8.47
C TRP A 126 7.35 -1.03 9.40
N LEU A 127 7.53 -0.47 10.61
CA LEU A 127 8.28 -1.11 11.68
C LEU A 127 7.38 -1.98 12.54
N SER A 128 6.20 -1.47 12.90
CA SER A 128 5.20 -2.20 13.68
C SER A 128 4.42 -3.20 12.81
N ASP A 129 3.68 -4.06 13.49
CA ASP A 129 2.74 -5.00 12.85
C ASP A 129 1.35 -4.39 12.64
N CYS A 130 1.16 -3.07 12.75
CA CYS A 130 -0.15 -2.45 12.50
C CYS A 130 -0.71 -2.76 11.11
N TYR A 131 0.15 -3.05 10.12
CA TYR A 131 -0.29 -3.42 8.78
C TYR A 131 -1.09 -4.73 8.71
N THR A 132 -1.03 -5.58 9.74
CA THR A 132 -1.80 -6.82 9.75
C THR A 132 -3.30 -6.57 9.72
N ILE A 133 -3.77 -5.40 10.21
CA ILE A 133 -5.18 -5.01 10.11
C ILE A 133 -5.63 -4.92 8.65
N TYR A 134 -4.76 -4.44 7.76
CA TYR A 134 -5.04 -4.35 6.33
C TYR A 134 -4.99 -5.72 5.62
N LEU A 135 -4.32 -6.70 6.22
CA LEU A 135 -4.22 -8.06 5.66
C LEU A 135 -5.31 -8.99 6.17
N ARG A 136 -6.01 -8.66 7.26
CA ARG A 136 -6.92 -9.56 7.99
C ARG A 136 -7.99 -10.22 7.12
N ASN A 137 -8.50 -9.49 6.13
CA ASN A 137 -9.55 -9.95 5.22
C ASN A 137 -9.02 -10.28 3.81
N SER A 138 -7.70 -10.35 3.63
CA SER A 138 -7.13 -10.80 2.36
C SER A 138 -7.40 -12.29 2.17
N GLU A 139 -7.66 -12.70 0.92
CA GLU A 139 -7.90 -14.11 0.58
C GLU A 139 -6.78 -15.04 1.07
N ILE A 140 -5.55 -14.53 1.10
CA ILE A 140 -4.38 -15.27 1.57
C ILE A 140 -4.47 -15.55 3.08
N ILE A 141 -4.82 -14.54 3.89
CA ILE A 141 -4.99 -14.72 5.34
C ILE A 141 -6.21 -15.58 5.65
N VAL A 142 -7.32 -15.40 4.92
CA VAL A 142 -8.52 -16.25 5.05
C VAL A 142 -8.17 -17.71 4.78
N ALA A 143 -7.49 -18.01 3.67
CA ALA A 143 -7.09 -19.37 3.33
C ALA A 143 -6.13 -19.99 4.36
N GLN A 144 -5.20 -19.19 4.90
CA GLN A 144 -4.30 -19.64 5.98
C GLN A 144 -5.06 -19.96 7.26
N HIS A 145 -6.03 -19.12 7.62
CA HIS A 145 -6.88 -19.32 8.80
C HIS A 145 -7.75 -20.57 8.66
N ASP A 146 -8.40 -20.76 7.50
CA ASP A 146 -9.20 -21.95 7.22
C ASP A 146 -8.36 -23.23 7.31
N GLU A 147 -7.15 -23.22 6.74
CA GLU A 147 -6.23 -24.36 6.83
C GLU A 147 -5.82 -24.65 8.29
N ALA A 148 -5.53 -23.61 9.07
CA ALA A 148 -5.18 -23.76 10.48
C ALA A 148 -6.34 -24.30 11.35
N LEU A 149 -7.59 -24.06 10.95
CA LEU A 149 -8.77 -24.55 11.67
C LEU A 149 -9.16 -25.99 11.30
N LYS A 150 -8.75 -26.51 10.14
CA LYS A 150 -9.07 -27.88 9.71
C LYS A 150 -8.78 -28.96 10.76
N PRO A 151 -7.60 -28.98 11.44
CA PRO A 151 -7.34 -29.98 12.48
C PRO A 151 -8.29 -29.87 13.68
N PHE A 152 -8.67 -28.65 14.05
CA PHE A 152 -9.63 -28.42 15.13
C PHE A 152 -11.03 -28.90 14.74
N TYR A 153 -11.49 -28.58 13.53
CA TYR A 153 -12.76 -29.07 13.01
C TYR A 153 -12.81 -30.60 12.91
N ALA A 154 -11.75 -31.23 12.41
CA ALA A 154 -11.65 -32.69 12.39
C ALA A 154 -11.84 -33.31 13.78
N ARG A 155 -11.19 -32.74 14.80
CA ARG A 155 -11.34 -33.18 16.20
C ARG A 155 -12.74 -32.96 16.75
N LEU A 156 -13.39 -31.84 16.43
CA LEU A 156 -14.77 -31.59 16.84
C LEU A 156 -15.72 -32.60 16.21
N THR A 157 -15.57 -32.90 14.91
CA THR A 157 -16.36 -33.93 14.22
C THR A 157 -16.23 -35.29 14.91
N GLU A 158 -15.03 -35.70 15.32
CA GLU A 158 -14.82 -36.95 16.07
C GLU A 158 -15.56 -36.96 17.41
N ILE A 159 -15.49 -35.85 18.17
CA ILE A 159 -16.17 -35.72 19.47
C ILE A 159 -17.69 -35.76 19.30
N VAL A 160 -18.23 -35.03 18.33
CA VAL A 160 -19.67 -34.97 18.03
C VAL A 160 -20.18 -36.35 17.60
N ALA A 161 -19.44 -37.03 16.72
CA ALA A 161 -19.76 -38.40 16.32
C ALA A 161 -19.74 -39.38 17.50
N ALA A 162 -18.76 -39.27 18.39
CA ALA A 162 -18.67 -40.09 19.60
C ALA A 162 -19.80 -39.79 20.61
N ALA A 163 -20.27 -38.55 20.66
CA ALA A 163 -21.38 -38.13 21.52
C ALA A 163 -22.77 -38.51 20.96
N GLY A 164 -22.87 -38.90 19.69
CA GLY A 164 -24.13 -39.23 19.03
C GLY A 164 -25.08 -38.04 18.89
N VAL A 165 -24.54 -36.82 18.89
CA VAL A 165 -25.30 -35.58 18.75
C VAL A 165 -25.23 -35.14 17.29
N ASP A 166 -26.37 -34.79 16.69
CA ASP A 166 -26.40 -34.17 15.37
C ASP A 166 -26.15 -32.66 15.53
N CYS A 167 -25.15 -32.12 14.84
CA CYS A 167 -24.77 -30.71 14.90
C CYS A 167 -25.27 -29.96 13.66
N ASP A 168 -26.56 -30.05 13.38
CA ASP A 168 -27.19 -29.23 12.34
C ASP A 168 -27.37 -27.81 12.91
N VAL A 169 -26.37 -26.96 12.69
CA VAL A 169 -26.41 -25.55 13.09
C VAL A 169 -27.21 -24.80 12.03
N ASP A 170 -28.46 -24.46 12.34
CA ASP A 170 -29.29 -23.62 11.48
C ASP A 170 -28.72 -22.19 11.43
N ASN A 171 -27.80 -21.98 10.49
CA ASN A 171 -27.17 -20.68 10.25
C ASN A 171 -28.14 -19.65 9.66
N THR A 172 -29.39 -20.01 9.33
CA THR A 172 -30.38 -19.04 8.81
C THR A 172 -30.85 -18.04 9.86
N GLN A 173 -30.56 -18.29 11.15
CA GLN A 173 -30.88 -17.38 12.26
C GLN A 173 -29.74 -16.43 12.65
N VAL A 174 -28.56 -16.55 12.02
CA VAL A 174 -27.46 -15.61 12.28
C VAL A 174 -27.77 -14.29 11.59
N VAL A 175 -28.23 -13.31 12.37
CA VAL A 175 -28.44 -11.94 11.88
C VAL A 175 -27.06 -11.30 11.69
N ILE A 176 -26.62 -11.23 10.43
CA ILE A 176 -25.47 -10.41 10.05
C ILE A 176 -25.96 -8.96 10.05
N ASP A 177 -25.53 -8.16 11.02
CA ASP A 177 -25.77 -6.73 11.03
C ASP A 177 -24.79 -6.04 10.05
N PRO A 178 -25.26 -5.54 8.89
CA PRO A 178 -24.40 -4.91 7.90
C PRO A 178 -23.93 -3.51 8.33
N THR A 179 -24.39 -3.00 9.48
CA THR A 179 -24.08 -1.64 9.98
C THR A 179 -22.95 -1.62 11.02
N VAL A 180 -22.45 -2.79 11.43
CA VAL A 180 -21.26 -2.86 12.28
C VAL A 180 -20.05 -2.44 11.46
N GLU A 181 -19.64 -1.18 11.61
CA GLU A 181 -18.36 -0.69 11.13
C GLU A 181 -17.26 -1.38 11.96
N ILE A 182 -16.33 -2.05 11.27
CA ILE A 182 -15.13 -2.54 11.91
C ILE A 182 -14.23 -1.32 12.07
N ASP A 183 -14.05 -0.89 13.32
CA ASP A 183 -13.18 0.23 13.66
C ASP A 183 -11.73 -0.12 13.27
N ASP A 184 -11.23 0.56 12.24
CA ASP A 184 -9.90 0.35 11.64
C ASP A 184 -8.90 1.44 12.03
N ASP A 185 -9.34 2.41 12.83
CA ASP A 185 -8.61 3.61 13.18
C ASP A 185 -7.98 3.52 14.58
N GLU A 186 -7.26 2.43 14.87
CA GLU A 186 -6.27 2.44 15.95
C GLU A 186 -4.87 2.72 15.38
N ASP A 187 -4.69 3.91 14.79
CA ASP A 187 -3.39 4.59 14.90
C ASP A 187 -3.26 5.02 16.37
N VAL A 188 -2.87 4.08 17.25
CA VAL A 188 -2.49 4.42 18.62
C VAL A 188 -1.32 5.41 18.50
N GLU A 189 -1.57 6.69 18.81
CA GLU A 189 -0.49 7.65 18.99
C GLU A 189 0.39 7.13 20.12
N PHE A 190 1.57 6.62 19.77
CA PHE A 190 2.58 6.28 20.75
C PHE A 190 3.11 7.59 21.31
N ASP A 191 2.80 7.85 22.58
CA ASP A 191 3.40 8.94 23.35
C ASP A 191 4.92 8.72 23.35
N ASP A 192 5.68 9.69 22.84
CA ASP A 192 7.13 9.62 22.59
C ASP A 192 7.96 9.40 23.88
N ASP A 193 7.31 9.39 25.05
CA ASP A 193 7.93 9.28 26.38
C ASP A 193 8.07 7.84 26.92
N VAL A 194 7.62 6.81 26.21
CA VAL A 194 7.81 5.42 26.67
C VAL A 194 9.11 4.82 26.11
N GLN A 195 10.18 4.93 26.89
CA GLN A 195 11.42 4.20 26.67
C GLN A 195 11.14 2.68 26.58
N PRO A 196 11.55 1.97 25.51
CA PRO A 196 11.40 0.53 25.45
C PRO A 196 12.36 -0.13 26.47
N LEU A 197 11.77 -0.86 27.43
CA LEU A 197 12.49 -1.79 28.28
C LEU A 197 12.99 -2.95 27.40
N PHE A 198 14.29 -2.94 27.11
CA PHE A 198 14.99 -4.07 26.50
C PHE A 198 15.08 -5.23 27.50
N TYR A 199 14.65 -6.41 27.06
CA TYR A 199 15.20 -7.71 27.47
C TYR A 199 15.56 -8.50 26.22
#